data_AF-A0A2U3F312-F1
#
_entry.id   AF-A0A2U3F312-F1
#
_cell.length_a   1.000
_cell.length_b   1.000
_cell.length_c   1.000
_cell.angle_alpha   90.00
_cell.angle_beta   90.00
_cell.angle_gamma   90.00
#
_symmetry.space_group_name_H-M   'P 1'
#
loop_
_entity.id
_entity.type
_entity.pdbx_description
1 polymer ?
#
loop_
_entity_poly.entity_id
_entity_poly.type
_entity_poly.pdbx_seq_one_letter_code
_entity_poly.pdbx_strand_id
1 'polypeptide(L)'
;KETGYDVLEGVAVIPVHGTLVQKLESLRPYSGMTGYDGIRQSFLNALHDPEVTAICLDVDSPGGEVGGCFDLVDLIYASRGKKPIHAILTESAYSAAYAIASAADRIVVPRTGGVGSIGCIVIHCDWSQRIEKEG
;
A
#
# COMPACT_ATOMS: atom_id res chain seq x y z
N LYS A 1 0.83 -15.96 -16.15
CA LYS A 1 0.44 -14.55 -15.88
C LYS A 1 1.06 -14.21 -14.55
N GLU A 2 1.85 -13.15 -14.47
CA GLU A 2 2.39 -12.69 -13.19
C GLU A 2 1.21 -12.17 -12.36
N THR A 3 0.90 -12.85 -11.25
CA THR A 3 -0.28 -12.58 -10.41
C THR A 3 -0.08 -11.38 -9.49
N GLY A 4 1.18 -10.92 -9.37
CA GLY A 4 1.58 -9.82 -8.50
C GLY A 4 1.61 -10.19 -7.01
N TYR A 5 1.61 -11.48 -6.68
CA TYR A 5 1.77 -12.05 -5.34
C TYR A 5 2.34 -13.46 -5.42
N ASP A 6 3.01 -13.87 -4.35
CA ASP A 6 3.50 -15.24 -4.17
C ASP A 6 2.51 -16.02 -3.28
N VAL A 7 2.35 -17.33 -3.50
CA VAL A 7 1.50 -18.18 -2.66
C VAL A 7 2.38 -19.08 -1.81
N LEU A 8 2.28 -18.93 -0.49
CA LEU A 8 2.98 -19.75 0.50
C LEU A 8 1.95 -20.49 1.35
N GLU A 9 1.91 -21.81 1.24
CA GLU A 9 0.97 -22.67 1.99
C GLU A 9 -0.50 -22.21 1.89
N GLY A 10 -0.92 -21.72 0.72
CA GLY A 10 -2.27 -21.21 0.47
C GLY A 10 -2.49 -19.75 0.91
N VAL A 11 -1.47 -19.06 1.42
CA VAL A 11 -1.54 -17.63 1.75
C VAL A 11 -0.96 -16.82 0.59
N ALA A 12 -1.73 -15.89 0.04
CA ALA A 12 -1.23 -14.94 -0.94
C ALA A 12 -0.49 -13.79 -0.24
N VAL A 13 0.80 -13.63 -0.54
CA VAL A 13 1.65 -12.57 0.01
C VAL A 13 1.76 -11.45 -1.02
N ILE A 14 1.13 -10.32 -0.71
CA ILE A 14 1.08 -9.13 -1.58
C ILE A 14 2.04 -8.08 -1.01
N PRO A 15 3.10 -7.70 -1.74
CA PRO A 15 4.03 -6.68 -1.28
C PRO A 15 3.41 -5.27 -1.39
N VAL A 16 3.53 -4.50 -0.31
CA VAL A 16 3.18 -3.07 -0.21
C VAL A 16 4.46 -2.33 0.20
N HIS A 17 5.39 -2.22 -0.75
CA HIS A 17 6.75 -1.76 -0.49
C HIS A 17 7.05 -0.42 -1.16
N GLY A 18 7.92 0.38 -0.52
CA GLY A 18 8.40 1.64 -1.08
C GLY A 18 7.35 2.75 -1.15
N THR A 19 7.61 3.80 -1.94
CA THR A 19 6.73 4.97 -2.03
C THR A 19 5.45 4.66 -2.77
N LEU A 20 4.29 4.95 -2.18
CA LEU A 20 3.00 4.60 -2.78
C LEU A 20 2.48 5.72 -3.70
N VAL A 21 1.97 5.35 -4.87
CA VAL A 21 1.45 6.31 -5.87
C VAL A 21 0.11 5.88 -6.45
N GLN A 22 -0.64 6.83 -7.01
CA GLN A 22 -1.97 6.57 -7.57
C GLN A 22 -1.95 5.47 -8.63
N LYS A 23 -1.01 5.57 -9.57
CA LYS A 23 -0.85 4.62 -10.66
C LYS A 23 0.62 4.42 -10.96
N LEU A 24 1.00 3.16 -11.03
CA LEU A 24 2.27 2.73 -11.59
C LEU A 24 1.92 1.42 -12.27
N GLU A 25 1.94 1.41 -13.61
CA GLU A 25 1.53 0.26 -14.43
C GLU A 25 2.02 -1.08 -13.81
N SER A 26 1.27 -2.17 -14.03
CA SER A 26 1.33 -3.44 -13.27
C SER A 26 2.67 -4.19 -13.21
N LEU A 27 3.77 -3.61 -13.67
CA LEU A 27 5.12 -4.14 -13.56
C LEU A 27 5.73 -3.79 -12.20
N ARG A 28 6.37 -4.78 -11.58
CA ARG A 28 7.11 -4.59 -10.32
C ARG A 28 8.04 -3.37 -10.45
N PRO A 29 8.00 -2.44 -9.49
CA PRO A 29 8.70 -1.19 -9.64
C PRO A 29 10.20 -1.35 -9.57
N TYR A 30 10.88 -0.95 -10.64
CA TYR A 30 12.33 -0.88 -10.67
C TYR A 30 12.88 0.29 -9.85
N SER A 31 12.03 1.26 -9.50
CA SER A 31 12.38 2.53 -8.85
C SER A 31 12.02 2.62 -7.36
N GLY A 32 11.51 1.54 -6.74
CA GLY A 32 11.11 1.54 -5.32
C GLY A 32 9.79 2.27 -5.02
N MET A 33 8.89 2.41 -6.01
CA MET A 33 7.56 3.00 -5.85
C MET A 33 6.47 1.96 -6.11
N THR A 34 5.37 1.86 -5.36
CA THR A 34 4.30 0.88 -5.68
C THR A 34 2.99 1.58 -6.03
N GLY A 35 2.36 1.18 -7.13
CA GLY A 35 1.05 1.69 -7.56
C GLY A 35 -0.11 1.05 -6.80
N TYR A 36 -1.09 1.85 -6.37
CA TYR A 36 -2.31 1.32 -5.74
C TYR A 36 -3.14 0.44 -6.68
N ASP A 37 -3.08 0.69 -7.99
CA ASP A 37 -3.71 -0.12 -9.02
C ASP A 37 -3.12 -1.53 -9.11
N GLY A 38 -1.79 -1.65 -9.03
CA GLY A 38 -1.09 -2.93 -8.94
C GLY A 38 -1.50 -3.71 -7.69
N ILE A 39 -1.46 -3.07 -6.51
CA ILE A 39 -1.88 -3.70 -5.25
C ILE A 39 -3.35 -4.15 -5.32
N ARG A 40 -4.24 -3.30 -5.84
CA ARG A 40 -5.65 -3.61 -6.03
C ARG A 40 -5.83 -4.85 -6.90
N GLN A 41 -5.11 -4.93 -8.02
CA GLN A 41 -5.22 -6.06 -8.94
C GLN A 41 -4.73 -7.35 -8.29
N SER A 42 -3.57 -7.33 -7.62
CA SER A 42 -3.06 -8.49 -6.86
C SER A 42 -4.05 -8.93 -5.78
N PHE A 43 -4.62 -7.98 -5.04
CA PHE A 43 -5.60 -8.25 -3.99
C PHE A 43 -6.87 -8.89 -4.54
N LEU A 44 -7.45 -8.35 -5.61
CA LEU A 44 -8.65 -8.91 -6.23
C LEU A 44 -8.40 -10.30 -6.84
N ASN A 45 -7.22 -10.52 -7.43
CA ASN A 45 -6.83 -11.83 -7.93
C ASN A 45 -6.76 -12.84 -6.76
N ALA A 46 -6.04 -12.52 -5.69
CA ALA A 46 -5.92 -13.37 -4.50
C ALA A 46 -7.28 -13.62 -3.81
N LEU A 47 -8.16 -12.62 -3.80
CA LEU A 47 -9.49 -12.74 -3.21
C LEU A 47 -10.38 -13.74 -3.97
N HIS A 48 -10.26 -13.80 -5.30
CA HIS A 48 -11.07 -14.69 -6.14
C HIS A 48 -10.38 -16.02 -6.50
N ASP A 49 -9.11 -16.18 -6.17
CA ASP A 49 -8.35 -17.40 -6.41
C ASP A 49 -8.80 -18.51 -5.43
N PRO A 50 -9.36 -19.64 -5.89
CA PRO A 50 -9.83 -20.72 -5.00
C PRO A 50 -8.69 -21.43 -4.26
N GLU A 51 -7.45 -21.36 -4.74
CA GLU A 51 -6.28 -21.96 -4.09
C GLU A 51 -5.76 -21.10 -2.92
N VAL A 52 -6.17 -19.83 -2.86
CA VAL A 52 -5.80 -18.90 -1.79
C VAL A 52 -6.81 -18.98 -0.65
N THR A 53 -6.36 -19.34 0.54
CA THR A 53 -7.19 -19.44 1.74
C THR A 53 -7.11 -18.20 2.63
N ALA A 54 -6.04 -17.40 2.52
CA ALA A 54 -5.84 -16.15 3.25
C ALA A 54 -4.96 -15.16 2.46
N ILE A 55 -5.03 -13.88 2.83
CA ILE A 55 -4.25 -12.80 2.21
C ILE A 55 -3.35 -12.16 3.27
N CYS A 56 -2.06 -12.04 2.96
CA CYS A 56 -1.08 -11.33 3.73
C CYS A 56 -0.60 -10.10 2.95
N LEU A 57 -0.79 -8.91 3.53
CA LEU A 57 -0.17 -7.68 3.07
C LEU A 57 1.20 -7.57 3.76
N ASP A 58 2.28 -7.72 3.00
CA ASP A 58 3.64 -7.49 3.49
C ASP A 58 4.00 -6.02 3.30
N VAL A 59 4.08 -5.27 4.40
CA VAL A 59 4.14 -3.80 4.39
C VAL A 59 5.52 -3.31 4.81
N ASP A 60 6.18 -2.57 3.93
CA ASP A 60 7.40 -1.82 4.21
C ASP A 60 7.40 -0.53 3.40
N SER A 61 6.75 0.51 3.92
CA SER A 61 6.52 1.73 3.16
C SER A 61 6.44 2.99 4.05
N PRO A 62 7.04 4.10 3.60
CA PRO A 62 6.88 5.42 4.22
C PRO A 62 5.51 6.07 3.92
N GLY A 63 4.66 5.42 3.10
CA GLY A 63 3.42 5.98 2.57
C GLY A 63 3.64 6.61 1.19
N GLY A 64 2.85 7.62 0.86
CA GLY A 64 2.90 8.25 -0.45
C GLY A 64 1.69 9.11 -0.77
N GLU A 65 1.25 9.08 -2.04
CA GLU A 65 0.17 9.91 -2.53
C GLU A 65 -1.17 9.56 -1.90
N VAL A 66 -2.02 10.58 -1.68
CA VAL A 66 -3.40 10.36 -1.22
C VAL A 66 -4.30 9.84 -2.36
N GLY A 67 -4.01 10.23 -3.61
CA GLY A 67 -4.80 9.83 -4.77
C GLY A 67 -4.86 8.31 -4.92
N GLY A 68 -6.06 7.72 -4.86
CA GLY A 68 -6.28 6.28 -4.98
C GLY A 68 -6.02 5.47 -3.70
N CYS A 69 -5.45 6.07 -2.64
CA CYS A 69 -5.18 5.38 -1.38
C CYS A 69 -6.48 4.89 -0.73
N PHE A 70 -7.43 5.79 -0.49
CA PHE A 70 -8.68 5.44 0.21
C PHE A 70 -9.57 4.49 -0.59
N ASP A 71 -9.58 4.58 -1.93
CA ASP A 71 -10.31 3.62 -2.75
C ASP A 71 -9.76 2.18 -2.58
N LEU A 72 -8.46 2.03 -2.33
CA LEU A 72 -7.84 0.73 -2.02
C LEU A 72 -8.15 0.30 -0.58
N VAL A 73 -8.06 1.22 0.39
CA VAL A 73 -8.43 0.97 1.80
C VAL A 73 -9.86 0.47 1.91
N ASP A 74 -10.81 1.16 1.27
CA ASP A 74 -12.23 0.83 1.29
C ASP A 74 -12.50 -0.54 0.68
N LEU A 75 -11.82 -0.88 -0.42
CA LEU A 75 -11.91 -2.19 -1.05
C LEU A 75 -11.43 -3.31 -0.12
N ILE A 76 -10.28 -3.13 0.53
CA ILE A 76 -9.71 -4.13 1.46
C ILE A 76 -10.67 -4.30 2.65
N TYR A 77 -11.11 -3.18 3.24
CA TYR A 77 -12.01 -3.20 4.39
C TYR A 77 -13.35 -3.87 4.06
N ALA A 78 -13.95 -3.55 2.92
CA ALA A 78 -15.21 -4.17 2.46
C ALA A 78 -15.06 -5.66 2.09
N SER A 79 -13.83 -6.14 1.90
CA SER A 79 -13.54 -7.54 1.57
C SER A 79 -13.29 -8.41 2.80
N ARG A 80 -13.21 -7.82 3.99
CA ARG A 80 -13.08 -8.55 5.26
C ARG A 80 -14.21 -9.57 5.43
N GLY A 81 -13.89 -10.70 6.05
CA GLY A 81 -14.82 -11.81 6.25
C GLY A 81 -15.00 -12.73 5.04
N LYS A 82 -14.52 -12.37 3.84
CA LYS A 82 -14.47 -13.31 2.70
C LYS A 82 -13.33 -14.31 2.82
N LYS A 83 -12.13 -13.80 3.12
CA LYS A 83 -10.93 -14.55 3.50
C LYS A 83 -10.23 -13.77 4.63
N PRO A 84 -9.47 -14.42 5.52
CA PRO A 84 -8.66 -13.69 6.49
C PRO A 84 -7.67 -12.77 5.77
N ILE A 85 -7.62 -11.50 6.18
CA ILE A 85 -6.69 -10.51 5.63
C ILE A 85 -5.81 -10.02 6.78
N HIS A 86 -4.52 -10.30 6.74
CA HIS A 86 -3.56 -9.81 7.73
C HIS A 86 -2.55 -8.88 7.09
N ALA A 87 -2.13 -7.85 7.82
CA ALA A 87 -0.98 -7.03 7.46
C ALA A 87 0.19 -7.37 8.39
N ILE A 88 1.35 -7.66 7.83
CA ILE A 88 2.59 -7.90 8.56
C ILE A 88 3.59 -6.86 8.10
N LEU A 89 4.23 -6.19 9.05
CA LEU A 89 5.22 -5.16 8.75
C LEU A 89 6.61 -5.77 8.65
N THR A 90 7.31 -5.43 7.58
CA THR A 90 8.74 -5.65 7.39
C THR A 90 9.47 -4.33 7.67
N GLU A 91 9.36 -3.87 8.93
CA GLU A 91 9.86 -2.61 9.52
C GLU A 91 8.94 -1.39 9.46
N SER A 92 8.33 -0.99 8.34
CA SER A 92 7.62 0.31 8.26
C SER A 92 6.21 0.27 7.70
N ALA A 93 5.23 0.87 8.38
CA ALA A 93 3.96 1.28 7.78
C ALA A 93 3.56 2.68 8.25
N TYR A 94 3.92 3.70 7.48
CA TYR A 94 3.61 5.09 7.79
C TYR A 94 2.62 5.69 6.80
N SER A 95 1.85 6.67 7.25
CA SER A 95 0.95 7.48 6.41
C SER A 95 0.01 6.59 5.58
N ALA A 96 0.00 6.70 4.25
CA ALA A 96 -0.82 5.89 3.36
C ALA A 96 -0.62 4.37 3.54
N ALA A 97 0.59 3.92 3.88
CA ALA A 97 0.84 2.50 4.15
C ALA A 97 0.14 2.03 5.42
N TYR A 98 0.10 2.87 6.46
CA TYR A 98 -0.65 2.58 7.66
C TYR A 98 -2.16 2.56 7.39
N ALA A 99 -2.65 3.45 6.51
CA ALA A 99 -4.06 3.46 6.11
C ALA A 99 -4.45 2.11 5.46
N ILE A 100 -3.63 1.58 4.55
CA ILE A 100 -3.83 0.25 3.95
C ILE A 100 -3.76 -0.85 5.00
N ALA A 101 -2.72 -0.86 5.84
CA ALA A 101 -2.57 -1.89 6.88
C ALA A 101 -3.76 -1.90 7.86
N SER A 102 -4.29 -0.72 8.20
CA SER A 102 -5.43 -0.57 9.11
C SER A 102 -6.75 -1.13 8.59
N ALA A 103 -6.86 -1.37 7.27
CA ALA A 103 -8.01 -2.02 6.67
C ALA A 103 -8.03 -3.55 6.87
N ALA A 104 -6.91 -4.15 7.25
CA ALA A 104 -6.81 -5.60 7.47
C ALA A 104 -7.53 -6.05 8.75
N ASP A 105 -7.77 -7.36 8.90
CA ASP A 105 -8.34 -7.96 10.12
C ASP A 105 -7.38 -7.88 11.32
N ARG A 106 -6.07 -7.95 11.04
CA ARG A 106 -5.01 -7.89 12.05
C ARG A 106 -3.78 -7.22 11.45
N ILE A 107 -3.14 -6.38 12.25
CA ILE A 107 -1.81 -5.83 11.97
C ILE A 107 -0.81 -6.47 12.94
N VAL A 108 0.30 -6.96 12.42
CA VAL A 108 1.44 -7.45 13.21
C VAL A 108 2.62 -6.52 12.97
N VAL A 109 3.16 -5.95 14.06
CA VAL A 109 4.27 -4.99 14.03
C VAL A 109 5.46 -5.63 14.73
N PRO A 110 6.66 -5.67 14.09
CA PRO A 110 7.86 -6.16 14.74
C PRO A 110 8.29 -5.19 15.86
N ARG A 111 9.11 -5.66 16.80
CA ARG A 111 9.53 -4.86 17.98
C ARG A 111 10.23 -3.55 17.60
N THR A 112 10.93 -3.52 16.48
CA THR A 112 11.63 -2.35 15.93
C THR A 112 10.80 -1.59 14.90
N GLY A 113 9.65 -2.15 14.52
CA GLY A 113 8.83 -1.60 13.45
C GLY A 113 8.13 -0.31 13.86
N GLY A 114 7.93 0.57 12.89
CA GLY A 114 7.30 1.85 13.09
C GLY A 114 5.98 1.99 12.35
N VAL A 115 5.03 2.61 13.03
CA VAL A 115 3.69 2.93 12.52
C VAL A 115 3.34 4.37 12.81
N GLY A 116 2.31 4.89 12.14
CA GLY A 116 1.79 6.24 12.38
C GLY A 116 2.04 7.15 11.19
N SER A 117 2.50 8.38 11.44
CA SER A 117 2.52 9.44 10.41
C SER A 117 1.12 9.69 9.80
N ILE A 118 0.09 9.63 10.65
CA ILE A 118 -1.30 9.85 10.24
C ILE A 118 -1.51 11.35 10.02
N GLY A 119 -1.56 11.73 8.75
CA GLY A 119 -1.73 13.11 8.32
C GLY A 119 -1.56 13.23 6.81
N CYS A 120 -1.90 14.40 6.29
CA CYS A 120 -1.70 14.76 4.89
C CYS A 120 -0.97 16.10 4.84
N ILE A 121 -0.06 16.25 3.87
CA ILE A 121 0.71 17.47 3.65
C ILE A 121 0.52 17.90 2.19
N VAL A 122 0.33 19.20 1.98
CA VAL A 122 0.36 19.83 0.66
C VAL A 122 1.39 20.95 0.73
N ILE A 123 2.33 20.98 -0.22
CA ILE A 123 3.36 22.01 -0.30
C ILE A 123 2.97 22.99 -1.41
N HIS A 124 2.82 24.27 -1.04
CA HIS A 124 2.63 25.37 -1.98
C HIS A 124 3.90 26.22 -2.00
N CYS A 125 4.62 26.20 -3.12
CA CYS A 125 5.83 27.01 -3.31
C CYS A 125 5.50 28.26 -4.13
N ASP A 126 5.53 29.43 -3.47
CA ASP A 126 5.37 30.73 -4.13
C ASP A 126 6.75 31.34 -4.45
N TRP A 127 7.01 31.56 -5.75
CA TRP A 127 8.25 32.15 -6.26
C TRP A 127 8.09 33.61 -6.71
N SER A 128 6.92 34.22 -6.51
CA SER A 128 6.60 35.55 -7.05
C SER A 128 7.63 36.62 -6.67
N GLN A 129 8.04 36.67 -5.39
CA GLN A 129 9.04 37.64 -4.92
C GLN A 129 10.45 37.37 -5.46
N ARG A 130 10.78 36.10 -5.77
CA ARG A 130 12.08 35.77 -6.37
C ARG A 130 12.11 36.25 -7.81
N ILE A 131 11.06 35.96 -8.56
CA ILE A 131 10.94 36.35 -9.98
C ILE A 131 10.98 37.88 -10.10
N GLU A 132 10.24 38.62 -9.27
CA GLU A 132 10.28 40.09 -9.25
C GLU A 132 11.68 40.66 -9.01
N LYS A 133 12.50 39.99 -8.19
CA LYS A 133 13.89 40.40 -7.91
C LYS A 133 14.87 40.04 -9.01
N GLU A 134 14.60 38.97 -9.77
CA GLU A 134 15.48 38.46 -10.83
C GLU A 134 15.26 39.16 -12.19
N GLY A 135 14.13 39.86 -12.38
CA GLY A 135 13.85 40.71 -13.54
C GLY A 135 12.86 40.12 -14.53
#